data_AF-M0BBM4-F1
#
_entry.id   AF-M0BBM4-F1
#
_cell.length_a   1.000
_cell.length_b   1.000
_cell.length_c   1.000
_cell.angle_alpha   90.00
_cell.angle_beta   90.00
_cell.angle_gamma   90.00
#
_symmetry.space_group_name_H-M   'P 1'
#
loop_
_entity.id
_entity.type
_entity.pdbx_description
1 polymer ?
#
loop_
_entity_poly.entity_id
_entity_poly.type
_entity_poly.pdbx_seq_one_letter_code
_entity_poly.pdbx_strand_id
1 'polypeptide(L)' 'MELVGRTLRDRIVQALVVFLTLLVIQYVQNSIEWGYLVSVAALFFVIMIPLDAIRSRFEQ' A
#
# COMPACT_ATOMS: atom_id res chain seq x y z
N MET A 1 -5.49 -10.82 -13.81
CA MET A 1 -4.03 -10.61 -13.97
C MET A 1 -3.38 -10.87 -12.62
N GLU A 2 -2.66 -11.99 -12.50
CA GLU A 2 -1.73 -12.23 -11.39
C GLU A 2 -0.39 -11.60 -11.74
N LEU A 3 0.13 -10.79 -10.84
CA LEU A 3 1.45 -10.20 -10.94
C LEU A 3 2.19 -10.59 -9.67
N VAL A 4 3.12 -11.55 -9.78
CA VAL A 4 4.03 -11.93 -8.69
C VAL A 4 3.26 -12.47 -7.47
N GLY A 5 2.56 -13.59 -7.62
CA GLY A 5 1.93 -14.32 -6.51
C GLY A 5 0.70 -13.66 -5.86
N ARG A 6 0.29 -12.46 -6.30
CA ARG A 6 -0.90 -11.77 -5.79
C ARG A 6 -1.72 -11.13 -6.91
N THR A 7 -3.02 -10.99 -6.69
CA THR A 7 -3.88 -10.31 -7.66
C THR A 7 -3.67 -8.80 -7.59
N LEU A 8 -3.80 -8.11 -8.72
CA LEU A 8 -3.75 -6.65 -8.78
C LEU A 8 -4.77 -6.00 -7.82
N ARG A 9 -5.90 -6.68 -7.62
CA ARG A 9 -6.95 -6.30 -6.66
C ARG A 9 -6.43 -6.28 -5.23
N ASP A 10 -5.70 -7.30 -4.80
CA ASP A 10 -5.19 -7.36 -3.42
C ASP A 10 -4.22 -6.22 -3.13
N ARG A 11 -3.36 -5.87 -4.11
CA ARG A 11 -2.45 -4.73 -3.98
C ARG A 11 -3.19 -3.41 -3.84
N ILE A 12 -4.23 -3.20 -4.66
CA ILE A 12 -5.07 -2.00 -4.58
C ILE A 12 -5.77 -1.93 -3.22
N VAL A 13 -6.34 -3.04 -2.75
CA VAL A 13 -7.00 -3.11 -1.44
C VAL A 13 -6.00 -2.79 -0.33
N GLN A 14 -4.78 -3.31 -0.40
CA GLN A 14 -3.77 -3.06 0.63
C GLN A 14 -3.29 -1.61 0.63
N ALA A 15 -3.06 -1.02 -0.54
CA ALA A 15 -2.75 0.41 -0.66
C ALA A 15 -3.90 1.28 -0.13
N LEU A 16 -5.15 0.90 -0.41
CA LEU A 16 -6.34 1.58 0.12
C LEU A 16 -6.43 1.47 1.64
N VAL A 17 -6.14 0.31 2.22
CA VAL A 17 -6.12 0.13 3.69
C VAL A 17 -5.06 1.02 4.35
N VAL A 18 -3.86 1.11 3.78
CA VAL A 18 -2.80 2.00 4.30
C VAL A 18 -3.24 3.46 4.20
N PHE A 19 -3.78 3.87 3.05
CA PHE A 19 -4.29 5.22 2.85
C PHE A 19 -5.37 5.58 3.88
N LEU A 20 -6.38 4.71 4.06
CA LEU A 20 -7.46 4.95 5.02
C LEU A 20 -6.96 4.98 6.46
N THR A 21 -6.00 4.13 6.81
CA THR A 21 -5.41 4.11 8.16
C THR A 21 -4.71 5.44 8.46
N LEU A 22 -3.89 5.94 7.54
CA LEU A 22 -3.22 7.22 7.68
C LEU A 22 -4.20 8.40 7.67
N LEU A 23 -5.23 8.32 6.83
CA LEU A 23 -6.29 9.33 6.79
C LEU A 23 -6.99 9.46 8.14
N VAL A 24 -7.34 8.33 8.77
CA VAL A 24 -7.96 8.33 10.11
C VAL A 24 -7.02 8.94 11.15
N ILE A 25 -5.73 8.60 11.13
CA ILE A 25 -4.73 9.16 12.05
C ILE A 25 -4.66 10.69 11.90
N GLN A 26 -4.51 11.19 10.67
CA GLN A 26 -4.41 12.63 10.42
C GLN A 26 -5.73 13.37 10.69
N TYR A 27 -6.86 12.71 10.47
CA TYR A 27 -8.18 13.25 10.82
C TYR A 27 -8.29 13.46 12.33
N VAL A 28 -7.88 12.48 13.14
CA VAL A 28 -7.86 12.59 14.61
C VAL A 28 -6.88 13.69 15.07
N GLN A 29 -5.76 13.86 14.38
CA GLN A 29 -4.77 14.91 14.66
C GLN A 29 -5.16 16.29 14.11
N ASN A 30 -6.25 16.39 13.35
CA ASN A 30 -6.72 17.60 12.68
C ASN A 30 -5.65 18.26 11.77
N SER A 31 -4.78 17.42 11.19
CA SER A 31 -3.60 17.82 10.41
C SER A 31 -3.56 17.09 9.07
N ILE A 32 -4.68 17.15 8.33
CA ILE A 32 -4.82 16.41 7.08
C ILE A 32 -3.96 17.05 5.97
N GLU A 33 -2.96 16.30 5.55
CA GLU A 33 -2.08 16.64 4.43
C GLU A 33 -2.28 15.63 3.30
N TRP A 34 -3.15 15.98 2.36
CA TRP A 34 -3.48 15.14 1.20
C TRP A 34 -2.26 14.73 0.38
N GLY A 35 -1.29 15.63 0.22
CA GLY A 35 -0.03 15.36 -0.47
C GLY A 35 0.73 14.22 0.20
N TYR A 36 0.89 14.27 1.53
CA TYR A 36 1.52 13.19 2.29
C TYR A 36 0.76 11.87 2.14
N LEU A 37 -0.56 11.88 2.31
CA LEU A 37 -1.38 10.66 2.24
C LEU A 37 -1.25 9.95 0.89
N VAL A 38 -1.34 10.71 -0.21
CA VAL A 38 -1.23 10.15 -1.57
C VAL A 38 0.19 9.68 -1.85
N SER A 39 1.22 10.47 -1.48
CA SER A 39 2.62 10.09 -1.67
C SER A 39 2.98 8.82 -0.90
N VAL A 40 2.55 8.68 0.35
CA VAL A 40 2.82 7.49 1.16
C VAL A 40 2.08 6.27 0.61
N ALA A 41 0.82 6.41 0.19
CA ALA A 41 0.09 5.30 -0.43
C ALA A 41 0.74 4.84 -1.75
N ALA A 42 1.21 5.79 -2.57
CA ALA A 42 1.92 5.48 -3.81
C ALA A 42 3.27 4.79 -3.55
N LEU A 43 4.06 5.28 -2.60
CA LEU A 43 5.33 4.66 -2.20
C LEU A 43 5.10 3.25 -1.64
N PHE A 44 4.08 3.07 -0.81
CA PHE A 44 3.74 1.76 -0.27
C PHE A 44 3.39 0.76 -1.38
N PHE A 45 2.61 1.19 -2.38
CA PHE A 45 2.28 0.37 -3.54
C PHE A 45 3.55 -0.04 -4.33
N VAL A 46 4.49 0.88 -4.54
CA VAL A 46 5.74 0.61 -5.26
C VAL A 46 6.65 -0.33 -4.46
N ILE A 47 6.79 -0.14 -3.15
CA ILE A 47 7.62 -0.98 -2.26
C ILE A 47 7.03 -2.39 -2.10
N MET A 48 5.71 -2.53 -2.18
CA MET A 48 5.03 -3.82 -2.12
C MET A 48 5.44 -4.76 -3.25
N ILE A 49 5.72 -4.23 -4.44
CA ILE A 49 6.10 -5.03 -5.62
C ILE A 49 7.36 -5.88 -5.39
N PRO A 50 8.52 -5.31 -4.98
CA PRO A 50 9.70 -6.10 -4.68
C PRO A 50 9.53 -6.97 -3.44
N LEU A 51 8.76 -6.56 -2.42
CA LEU A 51 8.50 -7.39 -1.25
C LEU A 51 7.71 -8.65 -1.60
N ASP A 52 6.66 -8.52 -2.42
CA ASP A 52 5.90 -9.65 -2.96
C ASP A 52 6.82 -10.56 -3.80
N ALA A 53 7.71 -9.98 -4.60
CA ALA A 53 8.67 -10.73 -5.42
C ALA A 53 9.67 -11.53 -4.58
N ILE A 54 10.18 -10.93 -3.50
CA ILE A 54 11.06 -11.59 -2.55
C ILE A 54 10.30 -12.70 -1.81
N ARG A 55 9.10 -12.42 -1.31
CA ARG A 55 8.28 -13.43 -0.61
C ARG A 55 7.94 -14.62 -1.48
N SER A 56 7.57 -14.38 -2.75
CA SER A 56 7.31 -15.45 -3.71
C SER A 56 8.54 -16.33 -3.99
N ARG A 57 9.76 -15.79 -3.84
CA ARG A 57 11.01 -16.55 -3.95
C ARG A 57 11.32 -17.41 -2.73
N PHE A 58 10.84 -17.04 -1.55
CA PHE A 58 11.02 -17.80 -0.30
C PHE A 58 9.94 -18.86 -0.08
N GLU A 59 8.77 -18.71 -0.70
CA GLU A 59 7.69 -19.71 -0.68
C GLU A 59 7.82 -20.78 -1.79
N GLN A 60 8.85 -20.70 -2.65
CA GLN A 60 9.28 -21.76 -3.59
C GLN A 60 10.35 -22.65 -2.97
#